data_AF-M0CWL0-F1
#
_entry.id   AF-M0CWL0-F1
#
_cell.length_a   1.000
_cell.length_b   1.000
_cell.length_c   1.000
_cell.angle_alpha   90.00
_cell.angle_beta   90.00
_cell.angle_gamma   90.00
#
_symmetry.space_group_name_H-M   'P 1'
#
loop_
_entity.id
_entity.type
_entity.pdbx_description
1 polymer ?
#
loop_
_entity_poly.entity_id
_entity_poly.type
_entity_poly.pdbx_seq_one_letter_code
_entity_poly.pdbx_strand_id
1 'polypeptide(L)' 'MGTTDFEFVGETALVTGGSSGIGRALALAFADAGASVLVSPG' A
#
# COMPACT_ATOMS: atom_id res chain seq x y z
N MET A 1 -4.40 -16.41 15.64
CA MET A 1 -4.62 -15.59 14.43
C MET A 1 -3.50 -15.95 13.48
N GLY A 2 -3.78 -16.55 12.31
CA GLY A 2 -2.72 -16.76 11.32
C GLY A 2 -2.31 -15.41 10.75
N THR A 3 -1.01 -15.13 10.69
CA THR A 3 -0.47 -13.99 9.93
C THR A 3 -0.07 -14.51 8.56
N THR A 4 -0.60 -13.88 7.52
CA THR A 4 -0.15 -14.11 6.15
C THR A 4 0.65 -12.89 5.74
N ASP A 5 1.95 -13.07 5.57
CA ASP A 5 2.84 -12.03 5.07
C ASP A 5 2.84 -12.10 3.54
N PHE A 6 2.50 -10.98 2.90
CA PHE A 6 2.51 -10.84 1.45
C PHE A 6 3.68 -9.97 1.04
N GLU A 7 4.50 -10.45 0.11
CA GLU A 7 5.58 -9.67 -0.52
C GLU A 7 5.12 -9.18 -1.90
N PHE A 8 5.30 -7.89 -2.15
CA PHE A 8 4.90 -7.21 -3.39
C PHE A 8 6.10 -6.61 -4.14
N VAL A 9 7.30 -7.16 -3.92
CA VAL A 9 8.52 -6.70 -4.59
C VAL A 9 8.36 -6.79 -6.12
N GLY A 10 8.57 -5.67 -6.79
CA GLY A 10 8.45 -5.56 -8.25
C GLY A 10 7.03 -5.30 -8.77
N GLU A 11 6.03 -5.30 -7.88
CA GLU A 11 4.66 -4.94 -8.23
C GLU A 11 4.41 -3.42 -8.07
N THR A 12 3.41 -2.90 -8.78
CA THR A 12 2.98 -1.50 -8.66
C THR A 12 1.54 -1.41 -8.14
N ALA A 13 1.35 -0.68 -7.03
CA ALA A 13 0.04 -0.45 -6.45
C ALA A 13 -0.43 0.99 -6.65
N LEU A 14 -1.67 1.18 -7.13
CA LEU A 14 -2.35 2.48 -7.15
C LEU A 14 -3.31 2.57 -5.97
N VAL A 15 -3.11 3.55 -5.09
CA VAL A 15 -3.99 3.81 -3.95
C VAL A 15 -4.70 5.15 -4.13
N THR A 16 -6.02 5.11 -4.31
CA THR A 16 -6.88 6.30 -4.34
C THR A 16 -7.28 6.73 -2.93
N GLY A 17 -7.45 8.04 -2.71
CA GLY A 17 -7.64 8.58 -1.36
C GLY A 17 -6.45 8.33 -0.43
N GLY A 18 -5.26 8.07 -0.98
CA GLY A 18 -4.09 7.62 -0.22
C GLY A 18 -3.35 8.72 0.54
N SER A 19 -3.85 9.96 0.51
CA SER A 19 -3.22 11.10 1.17
C SER A 19 -3.42 11.13 2.69
N SER A 20 -4.46 10.46 3.22
CA SER A 20 -4.76 10.44 4.65
C SER A 20 -5.54 9.20 5.09
N GLY A 21 -5.78 9.08 6.40
CA GLY A 21 -6.63 8.04 6.99
C GLY A 21 -6.25 6.61 6.59
N ILE A 22 -7.26 5.81 6.25
CA ILE A 22 -7.10 4.40 5.86
C ILE A 22 -6.32 4.27 4.56
N GLY A 23 -6.57 5.14 3.58
CA GLY A 23 -5.85 5.12 2.30
C GLY A 23 -4.35 5.29 2.49
N ARG A 24 -3.92 6.23 3.34
CA ARG A 24 -2.50 6.42 3.67
C ARG A 24 -1.92 5.20 4.38
N ALA A 25 -2.66 4.60 5.31
CA ALA A 25 -2.19 3.41 6.02
C ALA A 25 -1.97 2.22 5.06
N LEU A 26 -2.89 2.02 4.10
CA LEU A 26 -2.75 0.98 3.09
C LEU A 26 -1.59 1.27 2.12
N ALA A 27 -1.42 2.51 1.67
CA ALA A 27 -0.30 2.89 0.81
C ALA A 27 1.05 2.59 1.46
N LEU A 28 1.19 2.88 2.75
CA LEU A 28 2.39 2.55 3.51
C LEU A 28 2.58 1.04 3.67
N ALA A 29 1.51 0.29 3.98
CA ALA A 29 1.60 -1.16 4.10
C ALA A 29 2.05 -1.84 2.79
N PHE A 30 1.57 -1.37 1.63
CA PHE A 30 2.04 -1.87 0.33
C PHE A 30 3.50 -1.51 0.05
N ALA A 31 3.93 -0.30 0.42
CA ALA A 31 5.31 0.13 0.27
C ALA A 31 6.26 -0.69 1.18
N ASP A 32 5.86 -0.92 2.43
CA ASP A 32 6.61 -1.74 3.40
C ASP A 32 6.75 -3.19 2.92
N ALA A 33 5.73 -3.70 2.21
CA ALA A 33 5.77 -5.01 1.56
C ALA A 33 6.54 -5.03 0.22
N GLY A 34 7.15 -3.91 -0.19
CA GLY A 34 8.06 -3.83 -1.33
C GLY A 34 7.45 -3.39 -2.66
N ALA A 35 6.17 -3.00 -2.68
CA ALA A 35 5.55 -2.46 -3.88
C ALA A 35 6.05 -1.04 -4.21
N SER A 36 6.09 -0.70 -5.50
CA SER A 36 6.10 0.71 -5.91
C SER A 36 4.69 1.27 -5.81
N VAL A 37 4.49 2.35 -5.04
CA VAL A 37 3.13 2.84 -4.74
C VAL A 37 2.90 4.21 -5.36
N LEU A 38 1.85 4.34 -6.17
CA LEU A 38 1.31 5.63 -6.60
C LEU A 38 0.10 5.99 -5.73
N VAL A 39 0.07 7.25 -5.29
CA VAL A 39 -1.02 7.80 -4.47
C VAL A 39 -1.76 8.86 -5.25
N SER A 40 -3.09 8.72 -5.34
CA SER A 40 -3.98 9.80 -5.77
C SER A 40 -4.70 10.40 -4.56
N PRO A 41 -4.81 11.74 -4.46
CA PRO A 41 -5.70 12.37 -3.51
C PRO A 41 -7.16 11.95 -3.78
N GLY A 42 -7.96 11.98 -2.71
CA GLY A 42 -9.41 12.03 -2.77
C GLY A 42 -9.88 13.44 -2.42
#